data_AF-A0AAD6F2R8-F1
#
_entry.id   AF-A0AAD6F2R8-F1
#
_cell.length_a   1.000
_cell.length_b   1.000
_cell.length_c   1.000
_cell.angle_alpha   90.00
_cell.angle_beta   90.00
_cell.angle_gamma   90.00
#
_symmetry.space_group_name_H-M   'P 1'
#
loop_
_entity.id
_entity.type
_entity.pdbx_description
1 polymer ?
#
loop_
_entity_poly.entity_id
_entity_poly.type
_entity_poly.pdbx_seq_one_letter_code
_entity_poly.pdbx_strand_id
1 'polypeptide(L)'
;MVMSHPHAVNEIALSLNNRNPRTKALVLELLAAVCLVRGGHEIILLAFDNFKTVCSESMRFEKLMEHFKNEDDNIDFLVACMQFINIVVHSVEDMNFRVHLQYDFTKLNLDEHLERLKHTESDRLQVQIQAYLDNVFDVGTLLEDAETKTAALERVEELEENLGTMSARVLDVENEAMLKIVELEKQLMQTNKELDQIRDVYAAVNSQVHTLRRIVREKDQTIGDRVLERQAQEAQQAGGPGAPQPPRGEGDGGVGDLPPPHLHPVLTCPQVQRP
;
A
#
# COMPACT_ATOMS: atom_id res chain seq x y z
N MET A 1 -38.99 -40.80 24.23
CA MET A 1 -37.58 -40.79 23.77
C MET A 1 -36.67 -40.91 24.99
N VAL A 2 -35.41 -41.35 24.84
CA VAL A 2 -34.49 -41.49 25.99
C VAL A 2 -34.29 -40.16 26.74
N MET A 3 -34.27 -39.03 26.01
CA MET A 3 -34.15 -37.68 26.58
C MET A 3 -35.37 -37.20 27.36
N SER A 4 -36.54 -37.85 27.22
CA SER A 4 -37.72 -37.53 28.02
C SER A 4 -37.79 -38.30 29.33
N HIS A 5 -36.82 -39.19 29.60
CA HIS A 5 -36.73 -39.88 30.89
C HIS A 5 -35.69 -39.18 31.79
N PRO A 6 -36.10 -38.59 32.92
CA PRO A 6 -35.29 -37.63 33.68
C PRO A 6 -34.00 -38.20 34.30
N HIS A 7 -33.83 -39.52 34.34
CA HIS A 7 -32.66 -40.17 34.93
C HIS A 7 -31.84 -41.00 33.94
N ALA A 8 -32.30 -41.17 32.69
CA ALA A 8 -31.63 -42.07 31.76
C ALA A 8 -30.18 -41.65 31.47
N VAL A 9 -29.96 -40.35 31.24
CA VAL A 9 -28.62 -39.82 30.95
C VAL A 9 -27.71 -39.88 32.18
N ASN A 10 -28.26 -39.68 33.38
CA ASN A 10 -27.51 -39.80 34.64
C ASN A 10 -26.97 -41.23 34.83
N GLU A 11 -27.80 -42.25 34.61
CA GLU A 11 -27.38 -43.66 34.72
C GLU A 11 -26.33 -44.04 33.65
N ILE A 12 -26.45 -43.47 32.44
CA ILE A 12 -25.43 -43.64 31.39
C ILE A 12 -24.11 -43.00 31.85
N ALA A 13 -24.13 -41.78 32.40
CA ALA A 13 -22.93 -41.13 32.93
C ALA A 13 -22.30 -41.94 34.08
N LEU A 14 -23.10 -42.46 35.03
CA LEU A 14 -22.61 -43.31 36.11
C LEU A 14 -21.94 -44.60 35.63
N SER A 15 -22.35 -45.10 34.45
CA SER A 15 -21.74 -46.27 33.82
C SER A 15 -20.27 -46.05 33.39
N LEU A 16 -19.79 -44.81 33.38
CA LEU A 16 -18.37 -44.49 33.17
C LEU A 16 -17.46 -45.10 34.25
N ASN A 17 -17.98 -45.41 35.44
CA ASN A 17 -17.24 -46.09 36.51
C ASN A 17 -16.95 -47.57 36.22
N ASN A 18 -17.43 -48.12 35.09
CA ASN A 18 -17.15 -49.49 34.71
C ASN A 18 -15.63 -49.70 34.48
N ARG A 19 -15.08 -50.81 34.97
CA ARG A 19 -13.65 -51.12 34.80
C ARG A 19 -13.24 -51.33 33.34
N ASN A 20 -14.14 -51.79 32.48
CA ASN A 20 -13.82 -52.09 31.09
C ASN A 20 -13.66 -50.80 30.25
N PRO A 21 -12.48 -50.52 29.68
CA PRO A 21 -12.24 -49.32 28.86
C PRO A 21 -13.15 -49.24 27.64
N ARG A 22 -13.53 -50.38 27.04
CA ARG A 22 -14.48 -50.42 25.91
C ARG A 22 -15.87 -49.93 26.32
N THR A 23 -16.30 -50.27 27.53
CA THR A 23 -17.58 -49.78 28.06
C THR A 23 -17.51 -48.28 28.30
N LYS A 24 -16.39 -47.78 28.85
CA LYS A 24 -16.19 -46.33 29.04
C LYS A 24 -16.22 -45.59 27.70
N ALA A 25 -15.54 -46.11 26.68
CA ALA A 25 -15.53 -45.52 25.33
C ALA A 25 -16.95 -45.39 24.76
N LEU A 26 -17.74 -46.48 24.82
CA LEU A 26 -19.12 -46.47 24.33
C LEU A 26 -20.01 -45.49 25.11
N VAL A 27 -19.84 -45.41 26.44
CA VAL A 27 -20.55 -44.42 27.27
C VAL A 27 -20.23 -43.00 26.79
N LEU A 28 -18.97 -42.69 26.55
CA LEU A 28 -18.54 -41.36 26.09
C LEU A 28 -19.06 -41.03 24.69
N GLU A 29 -19.07 -41.99 23.76
CA GLU A 29 -19.66 -41.81 22.43
C GLU A 29 -21.17 -41.51 22.50
N LEU A 30 -21.90 -42.22 23.37
CA LEU A 30 -23.33 -41.98 23.58
C LEU A 30 -23.58 -40.60 24.20
N LEU A 31 -22.81 -40.22 25.21
CA LEU A 31 -22.94 -38.91 25.86
C LEU A 31 -22.57 -37.77 24.90
N ALA A 32 -21.55 -37.96 24.06
CA ALA A 32 -21.18 -37.03 23.01
C ALA A 32 -22.31 -36.83 21.99
N ALA A 33 -22.96 -37.92 21.55
CA ALA A 33 -24.10 -37.84 20.64
C ALA A 33 -25.29 -37.09 21.26
N VAL A 34 -25.55 -37.30 22.56
CA VAL A 34 -26.57 -36.54 23.31
C VAL A 34 -26.16 -35.07 23.44
N CYS A 35 -24.89 -34.77 23.70
CA CYS A 35 -24.39 -33.40 23.87
C CYS A 35 -24.66 -32.51 22.63
N LEU A 36 -24.61 -33.10 21.43
CA LEU A 36 -24.73 -32.40 20.15
C LEU A 36 -26.18 -32.09 19.71
N VAL A 37 -27.19 -32.70 20.33
CA VAL A 37 -28.58 -32.38 19.97
C VAL A 37 -29.06 -31.11 20.67
N ARG A 38 -30.10 -30.47 20.12
CA ARG A 38 -30.69 -29.26 20.70
C ARG A 38 -31.14 -29.49 22.15
N GLY A 39 -30.58 -28.70 23.08
CA GLY A 39 -30.84 -28.82 24.52
C GLY A 39 -30.13 -29.98 25.22
N GLY A 40 -29.35 -30.78 24.48
CA GLY A 40 -28.63 -31.94 25.03
C GLY A 40 -27.41 -31.54 25.88
N HIS A 41 -26.74 -30.44 25.54
CA HIS A 41 -25.58 -29.94 26.29
C HIS A 41 -25.90 -29.70 27.77
N GLU A 42 -27.00 -28.99 28.07
CA GLU A 42 -27.46 -28.76 29.45
C GLU A 42 -27.74 -30.08 30.19
N ILE A 43 -28.36 -31.05 29.52
CA ILE A 43 -28.65 -32.37 30.09
C ILE A 43 -27.34 -33.11 30.45
N ILE A 44 -26.32 -33.03 29.60
CA ILE A 44 -25.00 -33.62 29.87
C ILE A 44 -24.35 -32.98 31.09
N LEU A 45 -24.37 -31.65 31.19
CA LEU A 45 -23.78 -30.97 32.34
C LEU A 45 -24.50 -31.33 33.65
N LEU A 46 -25.84 -31.37 33.64
CA LEU A 46 -26.63 -31.80 34.80
C LEU A 46 -26.36 -33.26 35.18
N ALA A 47 -26.16 -34.14 34.19
CA ALA A 47 -25.79 -35.52 34.44
C ALA A 47 -24.41 -35.64 35.10
N PHE A 48 -23.44 -34.80 34.71
CA PHE A 48 -22.13 -34.75 35.34
C PHE A 48 -22.13 -34.03 36.69
N ASP A 49 -23.06 -33.11 36.97
CA ASP A 49 -23.29 -32.56 38.32
C ASP A 49 -23.88 -33.63 39.26
N ASN A 50 -24.78 -34.46 38.74
CA ASN A 50 -25.26 -35.64 39.45
C ASN A 50 -24.13 -36.65 39.69
N PHE A 51 -23.33 -36.95 38.66
CA PHE A 51 -22.16 -37.82 38.76
C PHE A 51 -21.19 -37.32 39.83
N LYS A 52 -20.86 -36.02 39.83
CA LYS A 52 -20.03 -35.37 40.84
C LYS A 52 -20.54 -35.65 42.25
N THR A 53 -21.84 -35.47 42.47
CA THR A 53 -22.48 -35.68 43.78
C THR A 53 -22.46 -37.15 44.19
N VAL A 54 -22.85 -38.07 43.30
CA VAL A 54 -22.97 -39.51 43.58
C VAL A 54 -21.58 -40.15 43.77
N CYS A 55 -20.61 -39.76 42.96
CA CYS A 55 -19.24 -40.26 42.99
C CYS A 55 -18.34 -39.51 43.99
N SER A 56 -18.87 -38.49 44.66
CA SER A 56 -18.14 -37.64 45.62
C SER A 56 -16.90 -36.97 45.02
N GLU A 57 -17.02 -36.44 43.80
CA GLU A 57 -15.97 -35.64 43.18
C GLU A 57 -15.92 -34.23 43.79
N SER A 58 -14.72 -33.66 43.91
CA SER A 58 -14.53 -32.28 44.34
C SER A 58 -14.90 -31.32 43.21
N MET A 59 -14.53 -31.69 41.99
CA MET A 59 -14.80 -30.96 40.75
C MET A 59 -15.58 -31.83 39.76
N ARG A 60 -16.43 -31.20 38.95
CA ARG A 60 -17.13 -31.91 37.87
C ARG A 60 -16.10 -32.45 36.87
N PHE A 61 -16.29 -33.67 36.36
CA PHE A 61 -15.39 -34.37 35.43
C PHE A 61 -14.06 -34.86 36.02
N GLU A 62 -13.89 -34.82 37.35
CA GLU A 62 -12.63 -35.22 37.99
C GLU A 62 -12.25 -36.68 37.71
N LYS A 63 -13.16 -37.63 37.88
CA LYS A 63 -12.92 -39.05 37.59
C LYS A 63 -12.82 -39.34 36.10
N LEU A 64 -13.51 -38.57 35.26
CA LEU A 64 -13.30 -38.66 33.81
C LEU A 64 -11.82 -38.37 33.49
N MET A 65 -11.27 -37.30 34.07
CA MET A 65 -9.87 -36.95 33.91
C MET A 65 -8.93 -37.94 34.58
N GLU A 66 -9.29 -38.53 35.71
CA GLU A 66 -8.54 -39.64 36.33
C GLU A 66 -8.44 -40.84 35.38
N HIS A 67 -9.56 -41.26 34.80
CA HIS A 67 -9.59 -42.35 33.83
C HIS A 67 -8.77 -42.01 32.58
N PHE A 68 -8.90 -40.80 32.05
CA PHE A 68 -8.16 -40.37 30.88
C PHE A 68 -6.65 -40.40 31.10
N LYS A 69 -6.18 -39.96 32.28
CA LYS A 69 -4.75 -39.90 32.62
C LYS A 69 -4.11 -41.24 32.95
N ASN A 70 -4.91 -42.22 33.40
CA ASN A 70 -4.40 -43.49 33.93
C ASN A 70 -4.54 -44.65 32.94
N GLU A 71 -5.27 -44.48 31.83
CA GLU A 71 -5.58 -45.55 30.87
C GLU A 71 -4.81 -45.36 29.55
N ASP A 72 -3.50 -45.61 29.57
CA ASP A 72 -2.64 -45.41 28.39
C ASP A 72 -2.76 -46.55 27.35
N ASP A 73 -3.25 -47.73 27.74
CA ASP A 73 -3.23 -48.95 26.92
C ASP A 73 -4.42 -49.08 25.95
N ASN A 74 -5.44 -48.22 26.08
CA ASN A 74 -6.67 -48.31 25.28
C ASN A 74 -6.90 -47.07 24.41
N ILE A 75 -6.33 -47.09 23.21
CA ILE A 75 -6.45 -45.99 22.23
C ILE A 75 -7.91 -45.64 21.90
N ASP A 76 -8.82 -46.61 21.79
CA ASP A 76 -10.24 -46.33 21.48
C ASP A 76 -10.90 -45.50 22.59
N PHE A 77 -10.62 -45.83 23.86
CA PHE A 77 -11.07 -45.04 25.00
C PHE A 77 -10.46 -43.64 25.00
N LEU A 78 -9.15 -43.50 24.79
CA LEU A 78 -8.49 -42.20 24.76
C LEU A 78 -9.07 -41.29 23.67
N VAL A 79 -9.31 -41.84 22.47
CA VAL A 79 -9.95 -41.12 21.36
C VAL A 79 -11.37 -40.70 21.73
N ALA A 80 -12.19 -41.61 22.26
CA ALA A 80 -13.56 -41.29 22.67
C ALA A 80 -13.63 -40.26 23.80
N CYS A 81 -12.71 -40.34 24.76
CA CYS A 81 -12.59 -39.38 25.87
C CYS A 81 -12.20 -38.00 25.37
N MET A 82 -11.17 -37.92 24.53
CA MET A 82 -10.74 -36.64 23.97
C MET A 82 -11.81 -36.02 23.07
N GLN A 83 -12.50 -36.85 22.27
CA GLN A 83 -13.62 -36.40 21.45
C GLN A 83 -14.78 -35.88 22.29
N PHE A 84 -15.13 -36.54 23.40
CA PHE A 84 -16.16 -36.07 24.32
C PHE A 84 -15.77 -34.72 24.94
N ILE A 85 -14.52 -34.56 25.37
CA ILE A 85 -14.01 -33.28 25.90
C ILE A 85 -14.10 -32.17 24.83
N ASN A 86 -13.66 -32.45 23.60
CA ASN A 86 -13.79 -31.53 22.48
C ASN A 86 -15.23 -31.05 22.29
N ILE A 87 -16.19 -31.97 22.31
CA ILE A 87 -17.59 -31.65 22.12
C ILE A 87 -18.13 -30.84 23.31
N VAL A 88 -17.91 -31.28 24.56
CA VAL A 88 -18.50 -30.61 25.72
C VAL A 88 -17.96 -29.18 25.89
N VAL A 89 -16.68 -28.94 25.57
CA VAL A 89 -16.05 -27.62 25.69
C VAL A 89 -16.38 -26.74 24.49
N HIS A 90 -16.22 -27.23 23.26
CA HIS A 90 -16.21 -26.37 22.06
C HIS A 90 -17.54 -26.29 21.30
N SER A 91 -18.55 -27.12 21.62
CA SER A 91 -19.86 -27.06 20.95
C SER A 91 -20.81 -25.98 21.45
N VAL A 92 -20.44 -25.24 22.51
CA VAL A 92 -21.29 -24.18 23.08
C VAL A 92 -21.24 -22.90 22.26
N GLU A 93 -22.38 -22.20 22.19
CA GLU A 93 -22.52 -20.95 21.42
C GLU A 93 -21.92 -19.74 22.16
N ASP A 94 -22.06 -19.68 23.48
CA ASP A 94 -21.53 -18.59 24.31
C ASP A 94 -20.02 -18.76 24.54
N MET A 95 -19.22 -17.81 24.04
CA MET A 95 -17.77 -17.84 24.14
C MET A 95 -17.27 -17.69 25.58
N ASN A 96 -17.95 -16.93 26.44
CA ASN A 96 -17.59 -16.83 27.86
C ASN A 96 -17.81 -18.17 28.56
N PHE A 97 -18.92 -18.83 28.22
CA PHE A 97 -19.21 -20.16 28.75
C PHE A 97 -18.21 -21.20 28.24
N ARG A 98 -17.78 -21.12 26.98
CA ARG A 98 -16.71 -21.94 26.43
C ARG A 98 -15.40 -21.76 27.20
N VAL A 99 -14.97 -20.52 27.45
CA VAL A 99 -13.77 -20.23 28.24
C VAL A 99 -13.90 -20.77 29.67
N HIS A 100 -15.08 -20.65 30.28
CA HIS A 100 -15.34 -21.22 31.61
C HIS A 100 -15.19 -22.75 31.62
N LEU A 101 -15.80 -23.46 30.67
CA LEU A 101 -15.68 -24.92 30.54
C LEU A 101 -14.25 -25.35 30.22
N GLN A 102 -13.54 -24.62 29.37
CA GLN A 102 -12.13 -24.86 29.10
C GLN A 102 -11.31 -24.76 30.40
N TYR A 103 -11.56 -23.72 31.20
CA TYR A 103 -10.88 -23.50 32.47
C TYR A 103 -11.17 -24.59 33.51
N ASP A 104 -12.39 -25.15 33.54
CA ASP A 104 -12.72 -26.30 34.38
C ASP A 104 -11.79 -27.49 34.07
N PHE A 105 -11.51 -27.77 32.79
CA PHE A 105 -10.58 -28.82 32.39
C PHE A 105 -9.10 -28.45 32.62
N THR A 106 -8.72 -27.18 32.46
CA THR A 106 -7.40 -26.67 32.86
C THR A 106 -7.14 -26.92 34.34
N LYS A 107 -8.14 -26.70 35.22
CA LYS A 107 -8.05 -26.99 36.66
C LYS A 107 -7.89 -28.48 36.97
N LEU A 108 -8.36 -29.34 36.07
CA LEU A 108 -8.13 -30.77 36.13
C LEU A 108 -6.82 -31.19 35.44
N ASN A 109 -5.92 -30.26 35.13
CA ASN A 109 -4.63 -30.46 34.45
C ASN A 109 -4.76 -31.20 33.11
N LEU A 110 -5.77 -30.85 32.31
CA LEU A 110 -5.89 -31.36 30.94
C LEU A 110 -4.71 -30.89 30.08
N ASP A 111 -4.36 -29.60 30.14
CA ASP A 111 -3.33 -29.00 29.28
C ASP A 111 -1.96 -29.68 29.45
N GLU A 112 -1.54 -29.89 30.70
CA GLU A 112 -0.30 -30.61 31.03
C GLU A 112 -0.33 -32.07 30.51
N HIS A 113 -1.50 -32.72 30.60
CA HIS A 113 -1.63 -34.08 30.11
C HIS A 113 -1.57 -34.14 28.57
N LEU A 114 -2.19 -33.20 27.87
CA LEU A 114 -2.13 -33.12 26.41
C LEU A 114 -0.71 -32.86 25.91
N GLU A 115 0.09 -32.06 26.61
CA GLU A 115 1.49 -31.85 26.24
C GLU A 115 2.31 -33.16 26.34
N ARG A 116 2.00 -34.04 27.30
CA ARG A 116 2.59 -35.39 27.36
C ARG A 116 2.13 -36.28 26.20
N LEU A 117 0.87 -36.19 25.81
CA LEU A 117 0.27 -37.01 24.74
C LEU A 117 0.55 -36.51 23.32
N LYS A 118 1.14 -35.32 23.17
CA LYS A 118 1.41 -34.67 21.87
C LYS A 118 2.25 -35.50 20.90
N HIS A 119 3.06 -36.42 21.42
CA HIS A 119 3.92 -37.32 20.65
C HIS A 119 3.37 -38.76 20.59
N THR A 120 2.07 -38.94 20.77
CA THR A 120 1.42 -40.26 20.59
C THR A 120 1.65 -40.80 19.17
N GLU A 121 1.87 -42.11 19.05
CA GLU A 121 1.97 -42.78 17.74
C GLU A 121 0.60 -43.02 17.08
N SER A 122 -0.50 -42.71 17.78
CA SER A 122 -1.85 -42.90 17.26
C SER A 122 -2.34 -41.68 16.50
N ASP A 123 -2.41 -41.78 15.16
CA ASP A 123 -2.97 -40.74 14.30
C ASP A 123 -4.38 -40.31 14.73
N ARG A 124 -5.23 -41.28 15.13
CA ARG A 124 -6.61 -41.01 15.57
C ARG A 124 -6.65 -40.14 16.82
N LEU A 125 -5.79 -40.42 17.80
CA LEU A 125 -5.71 -39.64 19.02
C LEU A 125 -5.06 -38.28 18.75
N GLN A 126 -4.00 -38.24 17.95
CA GLN A 126 -3.33 -37.01 17.57
C GLN A 126 -4.28 -36.02 16.89
N VAL A 127 -5.16 -36.48 16.01
CA VAL A 127 -6.21 -35.63 15.39
C VAL A 127 -7.14 -35.03 16.45
N GLN A 128 -7.55 -35.79 17.47
CA GLN A 128 -8.43 -35.26 18.53
C GLN A 128 -7.71 -34.26 19.43
N ILE A 129 -6.43 -34.51 19.75
CA ILE A 129 -5.61 -33.59 20.55
C ILE A 129 -5.40 -32.29 19.78
N GLN A 130 -5.03 -32.36 18.50
CA GLN A 130 -4.82 -31.16 17.69
C GLN A 130 -6.12 -30.37 17.53
N ALA A 131 -7.25 -31.05 17.32
CA ALA A 131 -8.55 -30.38 17.25
C ALA A 131 -8.91 -29.60 18.52
N TYR A 132 -8.51 -30.08 19.70
CA TYR A 132 -8.66 -29.33 20.95
C TYR A 132 -7.74 -28.11 20.97
N LEU A 133 -6.45 -28.32 20.72
CA LEU A 133 -5.42 -27.28 20.80
C LEU A 133 -5.68 -26.13 19.83
N ASP A 134 -6.13 -26.42 18.61
CA ASP A 134 -6.53 -25.41 17.60
C ASP A 134 -7.74 -24.58 18.05
N ASN A 135 -8.50 -25.07 19.02
CA ASN A 135 -9.74 -24.48 19.53
C ASN A 135 -9.60 -23.91 20.96
N VAL A 136 -8.40 -23.93 21.54
CA VAL A 136 -8.14 -23.32 22.85
C VAL A 136 -8.27 -21.81 22.75
N PHE A 137 -9.02 -21.23 23.69
CA PHE A 137 -9.11 -19.79 23.89
C PHE A 137 -8.00 -19.30 24.83
N ASP A 138 -7.08 -18.49 24.30
CA ASP A 138 -6.14 -17.70 25.10
C ASP A 138 -6.61 -16.24 25.14
N VAL A 139 -7.30 -15.88 26.22
CA VAL A 139 -7.82 -14.53 26.42
C VAL A 139 -6.69 -13.50 26.53
N GLY A 140 -5.52 -13.88 27.07
CA GLY A 140 -4.37 -12.99 27.18
C GLY A 140 -3.85 -12.59 25.82
N THR A 141 -3.53 -13.58 24.99
CA THR A 141 -3.06 -13.34 23.61
C THR A 141 -4.09 -12.56 22.79
N LEU A 142 -5.39 -12.87 22.90
CA LEU A 142 -6.43 -12.14 22.19
C LEU A 142 -6.54 -10.66 22.60
N LEU A 143 -6.27 -10.34 23.88
CA LEU A 143 -6.26 -8.95 24.35
C LEU A 143 -5.04 -8.19 23.83
N GLU A 144 -3.85 -8.81 23.87
CA GLU A 144 -2.63 -8.23 23.32
C GLU A 144 -2.76 -7.94 21.81
N ASP A 145 -3.38 -8.86 21.05
CA ASP A 145 -3.68 -8.67 19.63
C ASP A 145 -4.67 -7.51 19.39
N ALA A 146 -5.68 -7.38 20.26
CA ALA A 146 -6.66 -6.29 20.16
C ALA A 146 -6.04 -4.92 20.46
N GLU A 147 -5.15 -4.84 21.46
CA GLU A 147 -4.38 -3.63 21.77
C GLU A 147 -3.46 -3.25 20.61
N THR A 148 -2.73 -4.24 20.06
CA THR A 148 -1.87 -4.06 18.88
C THR A 148 -2.66 -3.57 17.67
N LYS A 149 -3.84 -4.15 17.42
CA LYS A 149 -4.74 -3.71 16.35
C LYS A 149 -5.20 -2.27 16.56
N THR A 150 -5.51 -1.88 17.78
CA THR A 150 -5.94 -0.52 18.11
C THR A 150 -4.83 0.48 17.82
N ALA A 151 -3.60 0.22 18.27
CA ALA A 151 -2.45 1.06 17.97
C ALA A 151 -2.14 1.16 16.46
N ALA A 152 -2.33 0.08 15.71
CA ALA A 152 -2.18 0.09 14.26
C ALA A 152 -3.23 0.98 13.57
N LEU A 153 -4.49 0.94 14.04
CA LEU A 153 -5.56 1.80 13.51
C LEU A 153 -5.29 3.28 13.79
N GLU A 154 -4.84 3.64 15.00
CA GLU A 154 -4.43 5.02 15.32
C GLU A 154 -3.32 5.52 14.38
N ARG A 155 -2.36 4.64 14.04
CA ARG A 155 -1.29 4.97 13.09
C ARG A 155 -1.79 5.14 11.66
N VAL A 156 -2.82 4.40 11.25
CA VAL A 156 -3.47 4.59 9.95
C VAL A 156 -4.17 5.95 9.91
N GLU A 157 -4.91 6.31 10.96
CA GLU A 157 -5.58 7.62 11.06
C GLU A 157 -4.57 8.78 10.99
N GLU A 158 -3.44 8.69 11.69
CA GLU A 158 -2.35 9.68 11.62
C GLU A 158 -1.79 9.83 10.19
N LEU A 159 -1.61 8.71 9.48
CA LEU A 159 -1.11 8.72 8.10
C LEU A 159 -2.14 9.32 7.13
N GLU A 160 -3.43 9.06 7.33
CA GLU A 160 -4.50 9.64 6.53
C GLU A 160 -4.58 11.17 6.72
N GLU A 161 -4.44 11.66 7.95
CA GLU A 161 -4.38 13.11 8.23
C GLU A 161 -3.15 13.77 7.58
N ASN A 162 -1.99 13.15 7.70
CA ASN A 162 -0.74 13.63 7.09
C ASN A 162 -0.86 13.67 5.56
N LEU A 163 -1.47 12.66 4.95
CA LEU A 163 -1.72 12.61 3.51
C LEU A 163 -2.68 13.74 3.09
N GLY A 164 -3.76 13.97 3.84
CA GLY A 164 -4.69 15.07 3.61
C GLY A 164 -3.98 16.42 3.63
N THR A 165 -3.14 16.65 4.65
CA THR A 165 -2.34 17.87 4.79
C THR A 165 -1.35 18.05 3.63
N MET A 166 -0.65 16.99 3.23
CA MET A 166 0.28 17.07 2.09
C MET A 166 -0.47 17.31 0.78
N SER A 167 -1.63 16.68 0.57
CA SER A 167 -2.44 16.91 -0.62
C SER A 167 -2.90 18.37 -0.73
N ALA A 168 -3.30 19.00 0.38
CA ALA A 168 -3.66 20.41 0.41
C ALA A 168 -2.47 21.31 0.05
N ARG A 169 -1.29 21.03 0.63
CA ARG A 169 -0.06 21.78 0.31
C ARG A 169 0.37 21.64 -1.15
N VAL A 170 0.22 20.45 -1.74
CA VAL A 170 0.49 20.25 -3.16
C VAL A 170 -0.43 21.12 -4.01
N LEU A 171 -1.73 21.15 -3.69
CA LEU A 171 -2.71 21.98 -4.40
C LEU A 171 -2.38 23.49 -4.29
N ASP A 172 -1.97 23.96 -3.11
CA ASP A 172 -1.55 25.35 -2.91
C ASP A 172 -0.34 25.72 -3.78
N VAL A 173 0.67 24.84 -3.82
CA VAL A 173 1.87 25.05 -4.66
C VAL A 173 1.53 24.99 -6.16
N GLU A 174 0.63 24.10 -6.57
CA GLU A 174 0.14 24.05 -7.95
C GLU A 174 -0.57 25.34 -8.34
N ASN A 175 -1.40 25.89 -7.47
CA ASN A 175 -2.09 27.18 -7.68
C ASN A 175 -1.11 28.35 -7.77
N GLU A 176 -0.12 28.43 -6.87
CA GLU A 176 0.92 29.45 -6.91
C GLU A 176 1.76 29.38 -8.19
N ALA A 177 2.16 28.18 -8.60
CA ALA A 177 2.90 27.96 -9.84
C ALA A 177 2.08 28.39 -11.07
N MET A 178 0.79 28.07 -11.11
CA MET A 178 -0.12 28.49 -12.17
C MET A 178 -0.24 30.01 -12.25
N LEU A 179 -0.42 30.70 -11.12
CA LEU A 179 -0.42 32.17 -11.08
C LEU A 179 0.88 32.76 -11.62
N LYS A 180 2.01 32.12 -11.29
CA LYS A 180 3.33 32.58 -11.77
C LYS A 180 3.49 32.38 -13.27
N ILE A 181 2.99 31.27 -13.83
CA ILE A 181 2.97 31.01 -15.28
C ILE A 181 2.18 32.12 -15.99
N VAL A 182 0.96 32.42 -15.54
CA VAL A 182 0.11 33.47 -16.14
C VAL A 182 0.79 34.84 -16.12
N GLU A 183 1.43 35.20 -15.00
CA GLU A 183 2.17 36.47 -14.91
C GLU A 183 3.37 36.52 -15.87
N LEU A 184 4.14 35.43 -15.99
CA LEU A 184 5.26 35.35 -16.93
C LEU A 184 4.79 35.39 -18.39
N GLU A 185 3.69 34.72 -18.74
CA GLU A 185 3.07 34.77 -20.07
C GLU A 185 2.66 36.20 -20.44
N LYS A 186 2.07 36.94 -19.49
CA LYS A 186 1.71 38.35 -19.68
C LYS A 186 2.94 39.23 -19.92
N GLN A 187 4.01 39.04 -19.15
CA GLN A 187 5.27 39.78 -19.34
C GLN A 187 5.90 39.47 -20.71
N LEU A 188 5.88 38.21 -21.13
CA LEU A 188 6.36 37.78 -22.44
C LEU A 188 5.55 38.41 -23.58
N MET A 189 4.22 38.48 -23.45
CA MET A 189 3.36 39.15 -24.43
C MET A 189 3.67 40.66 -24.52
N GLN A 190 3.85 41.33 -23.39
CA GLN A 190 4.17 42.76 -23.34
C GLN A 190 5.54 43.07 -23.96
N THR A 191 6.56 42.29 -23.60
CA THR A 191 7.92 42.45 -24.15
C THR A 191 8.00 42.15 -25.64
N ASN A 192 7.28 41.14 -26.15
CA ASN A 192 7.16 40.92 -27.60
C ASN A 192 6.51 42.12 -28.30
N LYS A 193 5.46 42.69 -27.72
CA LYS A 193 4.80 43.89 -28.26
C LYS A 193 5.73 45.10 -28.32
N GLU A 194 6.60 45.26 -27.32
CA GLU A 194 7.62 46.32 -27.31
C GLU A 194 8.72 46.06 -28.35
N LEU A 195 9.16 44.81 -28.51
CA LEU A 195 10.10 44.40 -29.56
C LEU A 195 9.56 44.70 -30.96
N ASP A 196 8.29 44.40 -31.22
CA ASP A 196 7.67 44.68 -32.51
C ASP A 196 7.57 46.18 -32.78
N GLN A 197 7.23 47.00 -31.78
CA GLN A 197 7.26 48.46 -31.89
C GLN A 197 8.67 48.98 -32.22
N ILE A 198 9.71 48.45 -31.55
CA ILE A 198 11.10 48.84 -31.84
C ILE A 198 11.49 48.44 -33.26
N ARG A 199 11.08 47.24 -33.72
CA ARG A 199 11.32 46.79 -35.10
C ARG A 199 10.66 47.70 -36.13
N ASP A 200 9.42 48.13 -35.89
CA ASP A 200 8.71 49.05 -36.78
C ASP A 200 9.39 50.41 -36.86
N VAL A 201 9.78 50.97 -35.72
CA VAL A 201 10.54 52.23 -35.66
C VAL A 201 11.89 52.09 -36.37
N TYR A 202 12.61 51.00 -36.12
CA TYR A 202 13.88 50.73 -36.80
C TYR A 202 13.70 50.63 -38.31
N ALA A 203 12.68 49.93 -38.80
CA ALA A 203 12.37 49.82 -40.22
C ALA A 203 12.06 51.20 -40.83
N ALA A 204 11.26 52.03 -40.14
CA ALA A 204 10.92 53.38 -40.57
C ALA A 204 12.15 54.28 -40.65
N VAL A 205 12.98 54.33 -39.60
CA VAL A 205 14.22 55.10 -39.59
C VAL A 205 15.19 54.61 -40.67
N ASN A 206 15.33 53.30 -40.83
CA ASN A 206 16.19 52.73 -41.87
C ASN A 206 15.73 53.15 -43.28
N SER A 207 14.41 53.15 -43.53
CA SER A 207 13.85 53.65 -44.80
C SER A 207 14.14 55.14 -45.03
N GLN A 208 14.02 55.98 -44.00
CA GLN A 208 14.36 57.40 -44.07
C GLN A 208 15.85 57.61 -44.38
N VAL A 209 16.73 56.88 -43.69
CA VAL A 209 18.18 56.91 -43.94
C VAL A 209 18.50 56.50 -45.38
N HIS A 210 17.86 55.44 -45.89
CA HIS A 210 18.03 55.02 -47.28
C HIS A 210 17.60 56.10 -48.28
N THR A 211 16.44 56.73 -48.07
CA THR A 211 15.96 57.83 -48.93
C THR A 211 16.89 59.04 -48.88
N LEU A 212 17.31 59.47 -47.69
CA LEU A 212 18.26 60.58 -47.52
C LEU A 212 19.59 60.29 -48.21
N ARG A 213 20.14 59.07 -48.05
CA ARG A 213 21.35 58.64 -48.77
C ARG A 213 21.16 58.69 -50.29
N ARG A 214 19.97 58.37 -50.82
CA ARG A 214 19.67 58.46 -52.26
C ARG A 214 19.66 59.92 -52.73
N ILE A 215 18.97 60.80 -52.01
CA ILE A 215 18.88 62.23 -52.34
C ILE A 215 20.26 62.89 -52.29
N VAL A 216 21.09 62.57 -51.29
CA VAL A 216 22.47 63.07 -51.19
C VAL A 216 23.27 62.63 -52.42
N ARG A 217 23.21 61.35 -52.80
CA ARG A 217 23.88 60.86 -54.02
C ARG A 217 23.39 61.54 -55.31
N GLU A 218 22.09 61.75 -55.47
CA GLU A 218 21.51 62.47 -56.62
C GLU A 218 21.96 63.94 -56.66
N LYS A 219 22.05 64.60 -55.49
CA LYS A 219 22.57 65.97 -55.37
C LYS A 219 24.07 66.04 -55.67
N ASP A 220 24.86 65.11 -55.16
CA ASP A 220 26.30 65.06 -55.44
C ASP A 220 26.56 64.79 -56.93
N GLN A 221 25.75 63.93 -57.57
CA GLN A 221 25.77 63.72 -59.03
C GLN A 221 25.42 65.00 -59.79
N THR A 222 24.30 65.66 -59.47
CA THR A 222 23.92 66.92 -60.15
C THR A 222 24.89 68.08 -59.92
N ILE A 223 25.53 68.15 -58.74
CA ILE A 223 26.61 69.10 -58.48
C ILE A 223 27.83 68.72 -59.31
N GLY A 224 28.21 67.44 -59.36
CA GLY A 224 29.26 66.92 -60.22
C GLY A 224 29.02 67.23 -61.69
N ASP A 225 27.80 67.00 -62.20
CA ASP A 225 27.39 67.30 -63.56
C ASP A 225 27.45 68.81 -63.85
N ARG A 226 26.98 69.66 -62.94
CA ARG A 226 27.10 71.13 -63.07
C ARG A 226 28.54 71.62 -63.04
N VAL A 227 29.40 70.98 -62.25
CA VAL A 227 30.84 71.28 -62.21
C VAL A 227 31.50 70.82 -63.49
N LEU A 228 31.15 69.64 -64.01
CA LEU A 228 31.62 69.14 -65.31
C LEU A 228 31.11 70.00 -66.48
N GLU A 229 29.87 70.49 -66.44
CA GLU A 229 29.34 71.45 -67.42
C GLU A 229 30.06 72.79 -67.36
N ARG A 230 30.35 73.32 -66.15
CA ARG A 230 31.18 74.52 -65.99
C ARG A 230 32.60 74.30 -66.49
N GLN A 231 33.21 73.16 -66.16
CA GLN A 231 34.54 72.79 -66.65
C GLN A 231 34.55 72.56 -68.17
N ALA A 232 33.46 72.05 -68.76
CA ALA A 232 33.30 71.90 -70.21
C ALA A 232 33.10 73.25 -70.93
N GLN A 233 32.39 74.19 -70.30
CA GLN A 233 32.25 75.57 -70.78
C GLN A 233 33.57 76.35 -70.65
N GLU A 234 34.33 76.12 -69.59
CA GLU A 234 35.68 76.68 -69.40
C GLU A 234 36.72 76.03 -70.35
N ALA A 235 36.60 74.72 -70.62
CA ALA A 235 37.46 74.00 -71.57
C ALA A 235 37.18 74.33 -73.05
N GLN A 236 36.05 74.98 -73.37
CA GLN A 236 35.79 75.56 -74.70
C GLN A 236 36.44 76.94 -74.90
N GLN A 237 37.06 77.53 -73.86
CA GLN A 237 37.79 78.81 -73.94
C GLN A 237 39.31 78.73 -73.69
N ALA A 238 39.88 77.58 -73.39
CA ALA A 238 41.34 77.43 -73.32
C ALA A 238 41.77 76.05 -73.82
N GLY A 239 42.58 76.05 -74.89
CA GLY A 239 43.12 74.86 -75.55
C GLY A 239 44.04 74.01 -74.67
N GLY A 240 44.18 72.74 -75.07
CA GLY A 240 45.03 71.71 -74.43
C GLY A 240 46.55 71.96 -74.54
N PRO A 241 47.46 70.96 -74.38
CA PRO A 241 47.26 69.49 -74.42
C PRO A 241 48.05 68.68 -73.35
N GLY A 242 47.97 67.33 -73.39
CA GLY A 242 49.09 66.43 -73.01
C GLY A 242 48.80 65.30 -72.01
N ALA A 243 48.91 64.04 -72.48
CA ALA A 243 48.85 62.78 -71.71
C ALA A 243 50.12 62.52 -70.85
N PRO A 244 50.11 61.59 -69.87
CA PRO A 244 50.45 60.18 -70.16
C PRO A 244 49.79 59.08 -69.26
N GLN A 245 49.82 57.82 -69.73
CA GLN A 245 49.50 56.54 -69.03
C GLN A 245 50.73 55.98 -68.25
N PRO A 246 50.75 54.69 -67.78
CA PRO A 246 50.23 54.01 -66.57
C PRO A 246 51.42 53.42 -65.70
N PRO A 247 51.34 52.52 -64.66
CA PRO A 247 50.88 51.11 -64.77
C PRO A 247 50.37 50.36 -63.49
N ARG A 248 49.78 49.18 -63.76
CA ARG A 248 49.85 47.86 -63.07
C ARG A 248 49.92 47.72 -61.53
N GLY A 249 49.01 46.89 -61.02
CA GLY A 249 49.18 46.02 -59.87
C GLY A 249 48.07 44.95 -59.82
N GLU A 250 48.44 43.69 -60.12
CA GLU A 250 47.59 42.49 -60.16
C GLU A 250 47.43 41.83 -58.76
N GLY A 251 46.47 40.90 -58.67
CA GLY A 251 46.42 39.79 -57.69
C GLY A 251 45.34 39.98 -56.62
N ASP A 252 44.19 39.30 -56.61
CA ASP A 252 43.84 37.86 -56.69
C ASP A 252 43.82 37.14 -55.31
N GLY A 253 42.77 36.31 -55.13
CA GLY A 253 42.57 35.32 -54.05
C GLY A 253 42.06 35.89 -52.72
N GLY A 254 41.06 35.32 -52.02
CA GLY A 254 40.38 34.04 -52.14
C GLY A 254 40.09 33.48 -50.73
N VAL A 255 38.80 33.15 -50.50
CA VAL A 255 38.25 32.08 -49.64
C VAL A 255 38.48 32.09 -48.11
N GLY A 256 37.37 31.89 -47.37
CA GLY A 256 37.39 31.45 -45.97
C GLY A 256 35.97 31.14 -45.45
N ASP A 257 35.72 29.85 -45.25
CA ASP A 257 34.46 29.18 -44.87
C ASP A 257 33.84 29.53 -43.50
N LEU A 258 32.55 29.14 -43.37
CA LEU A 258 31.67 28.86 -42.21
C LEU A 258 32.36 28.09 -41.04
N PRO A 259 31.74 27.81 -39.83
CA PRO A 259 30.30 27.79 -39.45
C PRO A 259 29.97 28.35 -38.02
N PRO A 260 28.69 28.26 -37.54
CA PRO A 260 28.28 28.70 -36.19
C PRO A 260 28.30 27.56 -35.14
N PRO A 261 28.34 27.88 -33.83
CA PRO A 261 27.88 26.96 -32.78
C PRO A 261 26.92 27.67 -31.78
N HIS A 262 26.05 27.06 -30.98
CA HIS A 262 25.35 25.78 -30.94
C HIS A 262 24.14 26.02 -30.00
N LEU A 263 22.97 25.50 -30.35
CA LEU A 263 21.84 25.32 -29.44
C LEU A 263 22.12 24.11 -28.53
N HIS A 264 21.94 24.26 -27.22
CA HIS A 264 21.81 23.13 -26.30
C HIS A 264 20.36 22.65 -26.27
N PRO A 265 20.08 21.34 -26.46
CA PRO A 265 18.82 20.74 -26.08
C PRO A 265 18.93 20.00 -24.73
N VAL A 266 17.90 20.25 -23.92
CA VAL A 266 17.09 19.27 -23.17
C VAL A 266 17.83 18.35 -22.18
N LEU A 267 17.65 18.69 -20.91
CA LEU A 267 17.76 17.77 -19.78
C LEU A 267 16.65 16.70 -19.84
N THR A 268 17.09 15.50 -19.56
CA THR A 268 16.42 14.20 -19.44
C THR A 268 15.24 14.18 -18.45
N CYS A 269 14.12 13.56 -18.86
CA CYS A 269 13.15 12.97 -17.93
C CYS A 269 13.72 11.68 -17.29
N PRO A 270 13.56 11.44 -15.98
CA PRO A 270 13.68 10.11 -15.41
C PRO A 270 12.35 9.36 -15.56
N GLN A 271 12.42 8.15 -16.12
CA GLN A 271 11.35 7.16 -16.06
C GLN A 271 11.18 6.68 -14.61
N VAL A 272 9.95 6.80 -14.11
CA VAL A 272 9.51 6.25 -12.83
C VAL A 272 9.37 4.74 -12.98
N GLN A 273 10.21 4.00 -12.27
CA GLN A 273 10.01 2.59 -12.02
C GLN A 273 9.08 2.47 -10.81
N ARG A 274 7.82 2.06 -11.03
CA ARG A 274 6.90 1.70 -9.94
C ARG A 274 7.21 0.26 -9.47
N PRO A 275 7.03 -0.04 -8.17
CA PRO A 275 6.91 -1.40 -7.67
C PRO A 275 5.63 -2.07 -8.16
#